data_AF-A0A0W1ACG7-F1
#
_entry.id   AF-A0A0W1ACG7-F1
#
_cell.length_a   1.000
_cell.length_b   1.000
_cell.length_c   1.000
_cell.angle_alpha   90.00
_cell.angle_beta   90.00
_cell.angle_gamma   90.00
#
_symmetry.space_group_name_H-M   'P 1'
#
loop_
_entity.id
_entity.type
_entity.pdbx_description
1 polymer ?
#
loop_
_entity_poly.entity_id
_entity_poly.type
_entity_poly.pdbx_seq_one_letter_code
_entity_poly.pdbx_strand_id
1 'polypeptide(L)'
;MKGKLSTEEYLKRRGSESAEEQAKRIFDHLIQTLQQDPNKKIGLIYAANNTQAEQFYRAYQETKKPEKLPTISGSGQAAVFSHLNRLINQHNKKNPSFSGRIRVLPVATSLYGGENGPGNIVDASLIDRDLKSIQDHLLQGYDVQGIPNASGGFAIGGLTSKYWFTQRYCGVTLGNKSMSQGEFVQSQLDQLKADPHQRLAKTKLIKGLHYKFATTPNSPGRDHGEYTATSENYKGLQGDALKTKILSDFRDAIAGKSAKEIQNIYDDFKTKPEYTILATGQGWATRFFHWKTSSIIALNAIKEEAAAENPRPTEDNSP
;
A
#
# COMPACT_ATOMS: atom_id res chain seq x y z
N MET A 1 -32.24 -0.03 -2.96
CA MET A 1 -31.60 0.01 -1.62
C MET A 1 -32.40 0.94 -0.72
N LYS A 2 -33.17 0.41 0.24
CA LYS A 2 -33.77 1.17 1.35
C LYS A 2 -32.94 0.86 2.59
N GLY A 3 -32.12 1.81 3.05
CA GLY A 3 -31.17 1.59 4.15
C GLY A 3 -29.86 2.38 4.08
N LYS A 4 -29.60 3.13 3.01
CA LYS A 4 -28.54 4.14 3.01
C LYS A 4 -29.12 5.40 3.67
N LEU A 5 -28.60 5.78 4.85
CA LEU A 5 -28.71 7.17 5.31
C LEU A 5 -28.26 8.05 4.15
N SER A 6 -29.05 9.06 3.78
CA SER A 6 -28.57 10.02 2.80
C SER A 6 -27.32 10.71 3.37
N THR A 7 -26.42 11.18 2.50
CA THR A 7 -25.26 11.97 2.92
C THR A 7 -25.68 13.13 3.85
N GLU A 8 -26.83 13.74 3.58
CA GLU A 8 -27.42 14.82 4.38
C GLU A 8 -27.89 14.35 5.77
N GLU A 9 -28.51 13.18 5.89
CA GLU A 9 -28.92 12.62 7.18
C GLU A 9 -27.71 12.24 8.03
N TYR A 10 -26.64 11.72 7.42
CA TYR A 10 -25.38 11.44 8.09
C TYR A 10 -24.74 12.74 8.59
N LEU A 11 -24.67 13.77 7.74
CA LEU A 11 -24.13 15.08 8.07
C LEU A 11 -24.83 15.75 9.24
N LYS A 12 -26.17 15.75 9.25
CA LYS A 12 -26.98 16.34 10.34
C LYS A 12 -26.67 15.73 11.69
N ARG A 13 -26.37 14.44 11.75
CA ARG A 13 -26.14 13.69 12.99
C ARG A 13 -24.70 13.71 13.46
N ARG A 14 -23.74 13.82 12.52
CA ARG A 14 -22.30 13.77 12.83
C ARG A 14 -21.84 14.89 13.77
N GLY A 15 -22.51 16.06 13.73
CA GLY A 15 -22.16 17.19 14.59
C GLY A 15 -22.48 16.99 16.07
N SER A 16 -23.37 16.05 16.41
CA SER A 16 -23.84 15.84 17.79
C SER A 16 -23.60 14.43 18.34
N GLU A 17 -23.44 13.41 17.49
CA GLU A 17 -23.26 12.02 17.96
C GLU A 17 -21.83 11.76 18.46
N SER A 18 -21.71 11.22 19.66
CA SER A 18 -20.48 10.67 20.20
C SER A 18 -19.96 9.49 19.36
N ALA A 19 -18.68 9.15 19.50
CA ALA A 19 -18.09 8.02 18.78
C ALA A 19 -18.78 6.68 19.11
N GLU A 20 -19.25 6.52 20.35
CA GLU A 20 -19.99 5.34 20.80
C GLU A 20 -21.38 5.25 20.15
N GLU A 21 -22.12 6.35 20.10
CA GLU A 21 -23.45 6.39 19.45
C GLU A 21 -23.33 6.10 17.94
N GLN A 22 -22.34 6.70 17.27
CA GLN A 22 -22.06 6.41 15.86
C GLN A 22 -21.73 4.93 15.66
N ALA A 23 -20.86 4.36 16.49
CA ALA A 23 -20.51 2.95 16.43
C ALA A 23 -21.71 2.03 16.65
N LYS A 24 -22.56 2.36 17.63
CA LYS A 24 -23.78 1.60 17.91
C LYS A 24 -24.74 1.63 16.73
N ARG A 25 -24.98 2.80 16.13
CA ARG A 25 -25.85 2.94 14.96
C ARG A 25 -25.34 2.13 13.76
N ILE A 26 -24.03 2.18 13.50
CA ILE A 26 -23.40 1.36 12.46
C ILE A 26 -23.61 -0.13 12.78
N PHE A 27 -23.32 -0.54 14.02
CA PHE A 27 -23.47 -1.92 14.45
C PHE A 27 -24.91 -2.45 14.29
N ASP A 28 -25.91 -1.69 14.75
CA ASP A 28 -27.32 -2.08 14.65
C ASP A 28 -27.73 -2.30 13.19
N HIS A 29 -27.28 -1.44 12.27
CA HIS A 29 -27.53 -1.60 10.84
C HIS A 29 -26.88 -2.86 10.25
N LEU A 30 -25.65 -3.18 10.67
CA LEU A 30 -24.95 -4.39 10.22
C LEU A 30 -25.68 -5.65 10.69
N ILE A 31 -26.11 -5.69 11.95
CA ILE A 31 -26.87 -6.82 12.49
C ILE A 31 -28.19 -7.00 11.74
N GLN A 32 -28.94 -5.93 11.52
CA GLN A 32 -30.17 -5.98 10.72
C GLN A 32 -29.93 -6.56 9.31
N THR A 33 -28.84 -6.13 8.66
CA THR A 33 -28.46 -6.61 7.33
C THR A 33 -28.12 -8.11 7.35
N LEU A 34 -27.40 -8.59 8.36
CA LEU A 34 -27.03 -10.00 8.50
C LEU A 34 -28.19 -10.92 8.92
N GLN A 35 -29.23 -10.36 9.54
CA GLN A 35 -30.47 -11.07 9.86
C GLN A 35 -31.34 -11.29 8.63
N GLN A 36 -31.30 -10.38 7.65
CA GLN A 36 -32.06 -10.50 6.40
C GLN A 36 -31.47 -11.56 5.45
N ASP A 37 -30.16 -11.81 5.54
CA ASP A 37 -29.47 -12.84 4.76
C ASP A 37 -28.48 -13.59 5.67
N PRO A 38 -28.81 -14.83 6.10
CA PRO A 38 -27.96 -15.64 6.98
C PRO A 38 -26.58 -15.99 6.42
N ASN A 39 -26.39 -15.92 5.10
CA ASN A 39 -25.11 -16.24 4.45
C ASN A 39 -24.27 -15.00 4.19
N LYS A 40 -24.86 -13.80 4.32
CA LYS A 40 -24.15 -12.54 4.09
C LYS A 40 -22.95 -12.39 5.01
N LYS A 41 -21.85 -11.88 4.44
CA LYS A 41 -20.66 -11.42 5.14
C LYS A 41 -20.36 -9.98 4.74
N ILE A 42 -19.87 -9.17 5.67
CA ILE A 42 -19.63 -7.74 5.47
C ILE A 42 -18.19 -7.40 5.86
N GLY A 43 -17.47 -6.75 4.95
CA GLY A 43 -16.15 -6.17 5.21
C GLY A 43 -16.26 -4.65 5.31
N LEU A 44 -15.75 -4.05 6.38
CA LEU A 44 -15.80 -2.60 6.62
C LEU A 44 -14.44 -1.98 6.41
N ILE A 45 -14.30 -1.11 5.41
CA ILE A 45 -13.06 -0.41 5.16
C ILE A 45 -12.81 0.64 6.25
N TYR A 46 -11.60 0.64 6.79
CA TYR A 46 -11.15 1.52 7.87
C TYR A 46 -9.87 2.26 7.48
N ALA A 47 -9.85 3.59 7.56
CA ALA A 47 -8.59 4.33 7.41
C ALA A 47 -7.80 4.25 8.70
N ALA A 48 -6.72 3.47 8.66
CA ALA A 48 -5.90 3.15 9.80
C ALA A 48 -4.53 3.83 9.70
N ASN A 49 -3.80 3.89 10.81
CA ASN A 49 -2.35 3.95 10.71
C ASN A 49 -1.78 2.54 10.44
N ASN A 50 -0.50 2.45 10.05
CA ASN A 50 0.10 1.19 9.68
C ASN A 50 0.14 0.19 10.84
N THR A 51 0.44 0.63 12.07
CA THR A 51 0.44 -0.25 13.24
C THR A 51 -0.90 -0.94 13.42
N GLN A 52 -2.00 -0.19 13.32
CA GLN A 52 -3.35 -0.75 13.37
C GLN A 52 -3.60 -1.70 12.19
N ALA A 53 -3.27 -1.31 10.96
CA ALA A 53 -3.47 -2.14 9.78
C ALA A 53 -2.72 -3.48 9.87
N GLU A 54 -1.49 -3.45 10.37
CA GLU A 54 -0.67 -4.64 10.58
C GLU A 54 -1.24 -5.57 11.66
N GLN A 55 -1.78 -5.03 12.75
CA GLN A 55 -2.45 -5.84 13.78
C GLN A 55 -3.62 -6.64 13.22
N PHE A 56 -4.43 -6.03 12.36
CA PHE A 56 -5.50 -6.75 11.67
C PHE A 56 -4.97 -7.77 10.68
N TYR A 57 -3.98 -7.40 9.87
CA TYR A 57 -3.36 -8.32 8.92
C TYR A 57 -2.84 -9.58 9.62
N ARG A 58 -2.08 -9.41 10.71
CA ARG A 58 -1.59 -10.53 11.52
C ARG A 58 -2.72 -11.36 12.10
N ALA A 59 -3.74 -10.73 12.68
CA ALA A 59 -4.90 -11.44 13.22
C ALA A 59 -5.60 -12.31 12.16
N TYR A 60 -5.69 -11.84 10.91
CA TYR A 60 -6.29 -12.60 9.80
C TYR A 60 -5.40 -13.70 9.23
N GLN A 61 -4.08 -13.56 9.30
CA GLN A 61 -3.13 -14.57 8.82
C GLN A 61 -2.85 -15.67 9.85
N GLU A 62 -2.62 -15.29 11.11
CA GLU A 62 -2.24 -16.22 12.18
C GLU A 62 -3.40 -17.12 12.58
N THR A 63 -4.61 -16.59 12.50
CA THR A 63 -5.82 -17.36 12.78
C THR A 63 -6.65 -17.38 11.52
N LYS A 64 -6.81 -18.55 10.87
CA LYS A 64 -7.68 -18.69 9.69
C LYS A 64 -9.12 -18.19 9.95
N LYS A 65 -9.49 -18.00 11.23
CA LYS A 65 -10.73 -17.40 11.71
C LYS A 65 -10.47 -16.64 13.02
N PRO A 66 -10.09 -15.34 13.01
CA PRO A 66 -9.96 -14.62 14.27
C PRO A 66 -11.33 -14.51 14.92
N GLU A 67 -11.45 -15.06 16.12
CA GLU A 67 -12.65 -14.97 16.94
C GLU A 67 -12.85 -13.55 17.49
N LYS A 68 -11.75 -12.80 17.64
CA LYS A 68 -11.73 -11.45 18.21
C LYS A 68 -11.00 -10.47 17.29
N LEU A 69 -11.66 -9.36 16.97
CA LEU A 69 -11.02 -8.23 16.29
C LEU A 69 -10.04 -7.52 17.24
N PRO A 70 -8.86 -7.09 16.74
CA PRO A 70 -7.93 -6.27 17.51
C PRO A 70 -8.57 -5.03 18.13
N THR A 71 -8.05 -4.61 19.29
CA THR A 71 -8.44 -3.34 19.92
C THR A 71 -7.81 -2.18 19.16
N ILE A 72 -8.59 -1.14 18.88
CA ILE A 72 -8.11 0.09 18.28
C ILE A 72 -8.09 1.18 19.36
N SER A 73 -7.06 2.02 19.35
CA SER A 73 -6.98 3.25 20.14
C SER A 73 -6.76 4.46 19.22
N GLY A 74 -7.23 5.63 19.65
CA GLY A 74 -7.08 6.89 18.92
C GLY A 74 -8.33 7.76 18.98
N SER A 75 -8.30 8.88 18.26
CA SER A 75 -9.41 9.84 18.17
C SER A 75 -10.14 9.76 16.82
N GLY A 76 -11.24 10.51 16.68
CA GLY A 76 -12.01 10.57 15.43
C GLY A 76 -12.53 9.19 14.99
N GLN A 77 -12.15 8.75 13.80
CA GLN A 77 -12.60 7.45 13.27
C GLN A 77 -12.07 6.25 14.09
N ALA A 78 -10.86 6.36 14.66
CA ALA A 78 -10.29 5.29 15.47
C ALA A 78 -11.14 5.03 16.73
N ALA A 79 -11.70 6.08 17.33
CA ALA A 79 -12.61 5.94 18.47
C ALA A 79 -13.90 5.21 18.07
N VAL A 80 -14.52 5.57 16.93
CA VAL A 80 -15.72 4.90 16.41
C VAL A 80 -15.44 3.40 16.17
N PHE A 81 -14.35 3.07 15.48
CA PHE A 81 -13.99 1.67 15.22
C PHE A 81 -13.59 0.91 16.49
N SER A 82 -13.04 1.58 17.49
CA SER A 82 -12.78 0.98 18.81
C SER A 82 -14.08 0.50 19.47
N HIS A 83 -15.08 1.38 19.56
CA HIS A 83 -16.40 1.01 20.09
C HIS A 83 -17.08 -0.05 19.21
N LEU A 84 -16.96 0.05 17.89
CA LEU A 84 -17.56 -0.90 16.95
C LEU A 84 -16.94 -2.30 17.10
N ASN A 85 -15.61 -2.42 17.20
CA ASN A 85 -14.94 -3.70 17.42
C ASN A 85 -15.37 -4.34 18.73
N ARG A 86 -15.54 -3.55 19.79
CA ARG A 86 -16.05 -4.04 21.08
C ARG A 86 -17.47 -4.61 20.92
N LEU A 87 -18.37 -3.91 20.22
CA LEU A 87 -19.73 -4.37 19.98
C LEU A 87 -19.75 -5.67 19.14
N ILE A 88 -18.97 -5.73 18.06
CA ILE A 88 -18.83 -6.93 17.22
C ILE A 88 -18.31 -8.11 18.05
N ASN A 89 -17.24 -7.92 18.82
CA ASN A 89 -16.66 -8.97 19.65
C ASN A 89 -17.64 -9.47 20.73
N GLN A 90 -18.35 -8.56 21.40
CA GLN A 90 -19.37 -8.92 22.40
C GLN A 90 -20.53 -9.69 21.76
N HIS A 91 -20.96 -9.29 20.57
CA HIS A 91 -22.03 -9.98 19.86
C HIS A 91 -21.62 -11.36 19.37
N ASN A 92 -20.42 -11.50 18.79
CA ASN A 92 -19.88 -12.80 18.36
C ASN A 92 -19.72 -13.76 19.53
N LYS A 93 -19.29 -13.27 20.71
CA LYS A 93 -19.21 -14.07 21.93
C LYS A 93 -20.59 -14.62 22.35
N LYS A 94 -21.65 -13.81 22.22
CA LYS A 94 -23.02 -14.21 22.55
C LYS A 94 -23.69 -15.04 21.46
N ASN A 95 -23.28 -14.86 20.20
CA ASN A 95 -23.87 -15.47 19.02
C ASN A 95 -22.76 -16.03 18.11
N PRO A 96 -22.18 -17.20 18.40
CA PRO A 96 -21.05 -17.73 17.65
C PRO A 96 -21.32 -17.94 16.15
N SER A 97 -22.58 -18.11 15.74
CA SER A 97 -22.98 -18.18 14.33
C SER A 97 -22.73 -16.89 13.55
N PHE A 98 -22.57 -15.76 14.24
CA PHE A 98 -22.18 -14.47 13.64
C PHE A 98 -20.67 -14.28 13.56
N SER A 99 -19.88 -15.18 14.18
CA SER A 99 -18.42 -15.07 14.20
C SER A 99 -17.84 -15.05 12.80
N GLY A 100 -17.08 -14.00 12.51
CA GLY A 100 -16.47 -13.77 11.20
C GLY A 100 -17.41 -13.32 10.09
N ARG A 101 -18.69 -13.02 10.37
CA ARG A 101 -19.59 -12.42 9.37
C ARG A 101 -19.37 -10.91 9.21
N ILE A 102 -18.74 -10.26 10.17
CA ILE A 102 -18.30 -8.86 10.09
C ILE A 102 -16.78 -8.81 10.25
N ARG A 103 -16.09 -8.15 9.31
CA ARG A 103 -14.64 -7.91 9.36
C ARG A 103 -14.35 -6.44 9.18
N VAL A 104 -13.31 -5.95 9.84
CA VAL A 104 -12.75 -4.62 9.61
C VAL A 104 -11.52 -4.78 8.73
N LEU A 105 -11.51 -4.11 7.60
CA LEU A 105 -10.49 -4.20 6.55
C LEU A 105 -9.73 -2.87 6.50
N PRO A 106 -8.66 -2.74 7.29
CA PRO A 106 -7.93 -1.48 7.33
C PRO A 106 -7.19 -1.22 6.03
N VAL A 107 -7.08 0.06 5.68
CA VAL A 107 -6.11 0.59 4.74
C VAL A 107 -5.26 1.59 5.50
N ALA A 108 -3.96 1.31 5.59
CA ALA A 108 -3.00 2.22 6.16
C ALA A 108 -2.98 3.51 5.33
N THR A 109 -3.27 4.63 5.98
CA THR A 109 -3.24 6.00 5.40
C THR A 109 -2.22 6.90 6.06
N SER A 110 -1.56 6.38 7.09
CA SER A 110 -0.43 6.96 7.77
C SER A 110 0.44 5.84 8.36
N LEU A 111 1.72 6.10 8.65
CA LEU A 111 2.58 5.18 9.39
C LEU A 111 2.20 5.14 10.88
N TYR A 112 1.94 6.30 11.46
CA TYR A 112 1.61 6.48 12.87
C TYR A 112 0.42 7.45 13.05
N GLY A 113 -0.21 7.42 14.23
CA GLY A 113 -1.32 8.32 14.58
C GLY A 113 -0.85 9.70 15.06
N GLY A 114 -1.73 10.70 15.01
CA GLY A 114 -1.56 11.99 15.68
C GLY A 114 -0.79 13.08 14.92
N GLU A 115 0.11 12.73 14.01
CA GLU A 115 0.89 13.72 13.25
C GLU A 115 0.55 13.74 11.76
N ASN A 116 0.24 14.90 11.23
CA ASN A 116 0.09 15.13 9.78
C ASN A 116 1.37 15.77 9.25
N GLY A 117 2.45 15.00 9.17
CA GLY A 117 3.75 15.42 8.66
C GLY A 117 4.15 14.70 7.37
N PRO A 118 5.07 15.26 6.57
CA PRO A 118 5.59 14.62 5.35
C PRO A 118 6.38 13.33 5.62
N GLY A 119 6.74 13.03 6.88
CA GLY A 119 7.31 11.72 7.26
C GLY A 119 6.26 10.63 7.49
N ASN A 120 4.97 10.98 7.56
CA ASN A 120 3.89 10.06 7.91
C ASN A 120 3.19 9.49 6.67
N ILE A 121 3.99 9.03 5.71
CA ILE A 121 3.54 8.54 4.40
C ILE A 121 3.66 7.03 4.37
N VAL A 122 2.61 6.40 3.87
CA VAL A 122 2.55 4.94 3.75
C VAL A 122 3.21 4.52 2.45
N ASP A 123 4.16 3.58 2.53
CA ASP A 123 4.78 3.04 1.34
C ASP A 123 3.81 2.14 0.55
N ALA A 124 4.21 1.83 -0.68
CA ALA A 124 3.40 1.06 -1.60
C ALA A 124 3.16 -0.39 -1.15
N SER A 125 4.06 -0.97 -0.36
CA SER A 125 3.98 -2.35 0.09
C SER A 125 2.89 -2.55 1.12
N LEU A 126 2.70 -1.54 1.96
CA LEU A 126 1.66 -1.52 2.97
C LEU A 126 0.29 -1.37 2.31
N ILE A 127 0.19 -0.53 1.27
CA ILE A 127 -1.03 -0.40 0.47
C ILE A 127 -1.35 -1.72 -0.27
N ASP A 128 -0.36 -2.33 -0.92
CA ASP A 128 -0.52 -3.62 -1.59
C ASP A 128 -0.97 -4.72 -0.61
N ARG A 129 -0.37 -4.78 0.59
CA ARG A 129 -0.78 -5.69 1.67
C ARG A 129 -2.26 -5.52 2.01
N ASP A 130 -2.67 -4.28 2.21
CA ASP A 130 -4.04 -3.95 2.65
C ASP A 130 -5.06 -4.24 1.54
N LEU A 131 -4.76 -3.86 0.29
CA LEU A 131 -5.57 -4.17 -0.89
C LEU A 131 -5.67 -5.67 -1.14
N LYS A 132 -4.58 -6.42 -0.95
CA LYS A 132 -4.59 -7.88 -1.07
C LYS A 132 -5.48 -8.53 -0.01
N SER A 133 -5.43 -8.03 1.24
CA SER A 133 -6.34 -8.48 2.30
C SER A 133 -7.81 -8.23 1.92
N ILE A 134 -8.12 -7.07 1.33
CA ILE A 134 -9.47 -6.76 0.85
C ILE A 134 -9.89 -7.68 -0.30
N GLN A 135 -9.01 -7.91 -1.28
CA GLN A 135 -9.23 -8.87 -2.37
C GLN A 135 -9.53 -10.28 -1.84
N ASP A 136 -8.76 -10.75 -0.86
CA ASP A 136 -8.96 -12.07 -0.26
C ASP A 136 -10.32 -12.19 0.44
N HIS A 137 -10.82 -11.11 1.04
CA HIS A 137 -12.15 -11.09 1.63
C HIS A 137 -13.25 -11.03 0.57
N LEU A 138 -13.08 -10.26 -0.52
CA LEU A 138 -14.03 -10.29 -1.64
C LEU A 138 -14.16 -11.70 -2.22
N LEU A 139 -13.03 -12.39 -2.43
CA LEU A 139 -12.99 -13.79 -2.90
C LEU A 139 -13.65 -14.78 -1.92
N GLN A 140 -13.70 -14.45 -0.62
CA GLN A 140 -14.40 -15.23 0.41
C GLN A 140 -15.91 -14.90 0.52
N GLY A 141 -16.43 -14.06 -0.38
CA GLY A 141 -17.83 -13.66 -0.46
C GLY A 141 -18.22 -12.53 0.49
N TYR A 142 -17.26 -11.72 0.95
CA TYR A 142 -17.59 -10.53 1.74
C TYR A 142 -18.10 -9.39 0.84
N ASP A 143 -19.20 -8.78 1.25
CA ASP A 143 -19.67 -7.48 0.74
C ASP A 143 -18.82 -6.38 1.38
N VAL A 144 -17.81 -5.89 0.65
CA VAL A 144 -16.86 -4.87 1.16
C VAL A 144 -17.42 -3.46 0.99
N GLN A 145 -17.67 -2.81 2.10
CA GLN A 145 -18.30 -1.50 2.20
C GLN A 145 -17.37 -0.50 2.88
N GLY A 146 -17.44 0.76 2.46
CA GLY A 146 -16.80 1.88 3.15
C GLY A 146 -17.85 2.61 3.95
N ILE A 147 -17.42 3.27 5.01
CA ILE A 147 -18.27 4.21 5.72
C ILE A 147 -18.15 5.55 5.00
N PRO A 148 -19.19 6.02 4.30
CA PRO A 148 -19.11 7.29 3.58
C PRO A 148 -18.89 8.43 4.57
N ASN A 149 -18.13 9.43 4.16
CA ASN A 149 -18.02 10.66 4.94
C ASN A 149 -19.20 11.61 4.64
N ALA A 150 -19.13 12.75 5.31
CA ALA A 150 -19.91 13.95 5.11
C ALA A 150 -20.19 14.34 3.64
N SER A 151 -19.29 14.08 2.70
CA SER A 151 -19.46 14.48 1.29
C SER A 151 -20.01 13.36 0.40
N GLY A 152 -20.43 12.22 0.97
CA GLY A 152 -20.98 11.09 0.22
C GLY A 152 -19.93 10.31 -0.58
N GLY A 153 -18.67 10.73 -0.52
CA GLY A 153 -17.54 9.99 -1.06
C GLY A 153 -17.23 8.78 -0.19
N PHE A 154 -16.68 7.75 -0.82
CA PHE A 154 -16.03 6.67 -0.11
C PHE A 154 -14.87 7.28 0.70
N ALA A 155 -14.97 7.24 2.02
CA ALA A 155 -13.92 7.75 2.88
C ALA A 155 -13.20 6.57 3.51
N ILE A 156 -12.11 6.17 2.87
CA ILE A 156 -10.92 5.94 3.67
C ILE A 156 -10.64 7.30 4.34
N GLY A 157 -11.14 7.54 5.56
CA GLY A 157 -10.87 8.76 6.30
C GLY A 157 -12.05 9.44 6.96
N GLY A 158 -12.34 9.06 8.19
CA GLY A 158 -12.42 10.11 9.19
C GLY A 158 -10.97 10.46 9.58
N LEU A 159 -10.54 11.68 9.29
CA LEU A 159 -9.16 12.14 9.54
C LEU A 159 -8.07 11.22 8.93
N THR A 160 -8.05 11.07 7.61
CA THR A 160 -6.82 10.61 6.92
C THR A 160 -5.69 11.60 7.13
N SER A 161 -4.45 11.13 6.98
CA SER A 161 -3.31 12.03 6.82
C SER A 161 -3.63 13.08 5.74
N LYS A 162 -3.38 14.36 6.04
CA LYS A 162 -3.58 15.48 5.08
C LYS A 162 -2.86 15.22 3.75
N TYR A 163 -1.75 14.48 3.80
CA TYR A 163 -0.92 14.16 2.64
C TYR A 163 -1.46 13.01 1.80
N TRP A 164 -2.40 12.20 2.32
CA TRP A 164 -2.95 11.04 1.61
C TRP A 164 -3.61 11.39 0.27
N PHE A 165 -4.26 12.56 0.21
CA PHE A 165 -4.96 13.06 -0.98
C PHE A 165 -4.18 14.12 -1.76
N THR A 166 -3.18 14.75 -1.15
CA THR A 166 -2.40 15.82 -1.81
C THR A 166 -1.07 15.32 -2.35
N GLN A 167 -0.52 14.26 -1.77
CA GLN A 167 0.75 13.70 -2.20
C GLN A 167 0.53 12.71 -3.32
N ARG A 168 1.16 13.01 -4.46
CA ARG A 168 1.19 12.14 -5.62
C ARG A 168 1.84 10.83 -5.23
N TYR A 169 1.13 9.74 -5.48
CA TYR A 169 1.61 8.40 -5.26
C TYR A 169 2.70 8.09 -6.29
N CYS A 170 3.93 8.01 -5.80
CA CYS A 170 5.10 7.84 -6.63
C CYS A 170 5.11 6.46 -7.32
N GLY A 171 5.33 6.45 -8.63
CA GLY A 171 5.58 5.22 -9.38
C GLY A 171 4.36 4.39 -9.73
N VAL A 172 3.14 4.89 -9.48
CA VAL A 172 1.91 4.29 -10.01
C VAL A 172 1.22 5.26 -10.93
N THR A 173 1.35 5.00 -12.22
CA THR A 173 0.54 5.63 -13.24
C THR A 173 -0.51 4.62 -13.68
N LEU A 174 -1.79 4.94 -13.48
CA LEU A 174 -2.89 4.26 -14.17
C LEU A 174 -2.98 4.90 -15.56
N GLY A 175 -2.24 4.34 -16.51
CA GLY A 175 -1.99 4.98 -17.80
C GLY A 175 -0.96 6.12 -17.68
N ASN A 176 -1.33 7.34 -18.10
CA ASN A 176 -0.45 8.53 -18.13
C ASN A 176 -0.78 9.58 -17.05
N LYS A 177 -1.71 9.30 -16.13
CA LYS A 177 -2.12 10.26 -15.09
C LYS A 177 -1.41 9.98 -13.77
N SER A 178 -0.81 11.03 -13.20
CA SER A 178 -0.36 11.03 -11.81
C SER A 178 -1.58 11.09 -10.89
N MET A 179 -1.64 10.20 -9.90
CA MET A 179 -2.73 10.12 -8.93
C MET A 179 -2.18 10.28 -7.50
N SER A 180 -3.00 10.75 -6.57
CA SER A 180 -2.72 10.68 -5.12
C SER A 180 -2.85 9.25 -4.59
N GLN A 181 -2.37 8.99 -3.37
CA GLN A 181 -2.51 7.65 -2.75
C GLN A 181 -3.99 7.27 -2.59
N GLY A 182 -4.81 8.23 -2.15
CA GLY A 182 -6.24 8.03 -2.01
C GLY A 182 -6.94 7.70 -3.33
N GLU A 183 -6.63 8.43 -4.41
CA GLU A 183 -7.20 8.15 -5.74
C GLU A 183 -6.77 6.78 -6.27
N PHE A 184 -5.50 6.40 -6.09
CA PHE A 184 -5.02 5.08 -6.49
C PHE A 184 -5.77 3.97 -5.75
N VAL A 185 -5.82 4.04 -4.41
CA VAL A 185 -6.50 3.03 -3.61
C VAL A 185 -7.98 2.96 -3.97
N GLN A 186 -8.64 4.10 -4.16
CA GLN A 186 -10.04 4.11 -4.58
C GLN A 186 -10.23 3.41 -5.93
N SER A 187 -9.38 3.71 -6.92
CA SER A 187 -9.43 3.04 -8.22
C SER A 187 -9.21 1.53 -8.10
N GLN A 188 -8.31 1.07 -7.22
CA GLN A 188 -8.10 -0.35 -6.98
C GLN A 188 -9.31 -1.00 -6.30
N LEU A 189 -9.92 -0.33 -5.33
CA LEU A 189 -11.13 -0.82 -4.67
C LEU A 189 -12.29 -0.95 -5.66
N ASP A 190 -12.46 0.01 -6.55
CA ASP A 190 -13.52 -0.03 -7.57
C ASP A 190 -13.29 -1.18 -8.56
N GLN A 191 -12.03 -1.39 -8.98
CA GLN A 191 -11.64 -2.54 -9.80
C GLN A 191 -11.91 -3.88 -9.11
N LEU A 192 -11.46 -4.05 -7.86
CA LEU A 192 -11.68 -5.26 -7.09
C LEU A 192 -13.16 -5.57 -6.83
N LYS A 193 -13.98 -4.53 -6.65
CA LYS A 193 -15.44 -4.71 -6.47
C LYS A 193 -16.12 -5.13 -7.77
N ALA A 194 -15.62 -4.68 -8.92
CA ALA A 194 -16.12 -5.09 -10.23
C ALA A 194 -15.66 -6.51 -10.58
N ASP A 195 -14.39 -6.84 -10.30
CA ASP A 195 -13.82 -8.17 -10.51
C ASP A 195 -12.78 -8.50 -9.42
N PRO A 196 -13.15 -9.30 -8.40
CA PRO A 196 -12.23 -9.73 -7.36
C PRO A 196 -11.08 -10.63 -7.86
N HIS A 197 -11.22 -11.26 -9.04
CA HIS A 197 -10.18 -12.10 -9.63
C HIS A 197 -9.14 -11.28 -10.42
N GLN A 198 -9.41 -9.99 -10.67
CA GLN A 198 -8.48 -9.12 -11.35
C GLN A 198 -7.16 -9.04 -10.58
N ARG A 199 -6.05 -9.15 -11.31
CA ARG A 199 -4.73 -8.94 -10.73
C ARG A 199 -4.63 -7.48 -10.28
N LEU A 200 -4.40 -7.26 -8.99
CA LEU A 200 -4.07 -5.95 -8.46
C LEU A 200 -2.97 -5.32 -9.29
N ALA A 201 -3.15 -4.06 -9.68
CA ALA A 201 -2.06 -3.30 -10.25
C ALA A 201 -1.01 -3.19 -9.16
N LYS A 202 0.04 -4.01 -9.25
CA LYS A 202 1.14 -3.94 -8.29
C LYS A 202 1.67 -2.53 -8.35
N THR A 203 1.66 -1.85 -7.23
CA THR A 203 2.53 -0.70 -7.10
C THR A 203 3.94 -1.15 -7.47
N LYS A 204 4.62 -0.40 -8.34
CA LYS A 204 6.03 -0.68 -8.65
C LYS A 204 6.81 -0.36 -7.39
N LEU A 205 6.81 -1.32 -6.48
CA LEU A 205 7.43 -1.21 -5.19
C LEU A 205 8.92 -1.12 -5.44
N ILE A 206 9.56 -0.18 -4.75
CA ILE A 206 11.01 -0.10 -4.60
C ILE A 206 11.50 -1.25 -3.68
N LYS A 207 10.96 -2.45 -3.81
CA LYS A 207 11.42 -3.66 -3.12
C LYS A 207 12.27 -4.45 -4.10
N GLY A 208 13.38 -4.99 -3.61
CA GLY A 208 14.40 -5.62 -4.45
C GLY A 208 15.34 -4.62 -5.14
N LEU A 209 15.29 -3.31 -4.84
CA LEU A 209 16.33 -2.40 -5.33
C LEU A 209 17.61 -2.44 -4.51
N HIS A 210 17.61 -3.03 -3.30
CA HIS A 210 18.77 -3.08 -2.39
C HIS A 210 19.42 -1.70 -2.13
N TYR A 211 18.67 -0.63 -2.36
CA TYR A 211 19.15 0.74 -2.29
C TYR A 211 18.59 1.45 -1.07
N LYS A 212 19.42 1.57 -0.02
CA LYS A 212 19.04 2.16 1.28
C LYS A 212 18.44 3.56 1.18
N PHE A 213 18.80 4.32 0.15
CA PHE A 213 18.37 5.70 -0.05
C PHE A 213 17.27 5.83 -1.10
N ALA A 214 16.64 4.72 -1.46
CA ALA A 214 15.58 4.73 -2.43
C ALA A 214 14.48 5.76 -2.08
N THR A 215 14.18 6.64 -3.01
CA THR A 215 13.25 7.73 -2.79
C THR A 215 12.58 8.17 -4.09
N THR A 216 11.66 9.12 -3.96
CA THR A 216 10.73 9.53 -5.02
C THR A 216 11.09 10.92 -5.52
N PRO A 217 10.67 11.30 -6.74
CA PRO A 217 10.95 12.63 -7.31
C PRO A 217 10.47 13.80 -6.45
N ASN A 218 9.46 13.59 -5.60
CA ASN A 218 8.86 14.62 -4.76
C ASN A 218 9.34 14.54 -3.30
N SER A 219 10.25 13.63 -2.97
CA SER A 219 10.89 13.62 -1.66
C SER A 219 12.12 14.52 -1.74
N PRO A 220 12.34 15.42 -0.78
CA PRO A 220 13.64 16.03 -0.60
C PRO A 220 14.57 14.89 -0.17
N GLY A 221 15.22 14.24 -1.14
CA GLY A 221 16.32 13.34 -0.84
C GLY A 221 17.43 14.10 -0.12
N ARG A 222 18.57 13.45 0.11
CA ARG A 222 19.70 14.18 0.67
C ARG A 222 20.17 15.26 -0.33
N ASP A 223 20.39 16.47 0.18
CA ASP A 223 20.72 17.66 -0.60
C ASP A 223 22.15 17.56 -1.16
N HIS A 224 22.28 17.30 -2.46
CA HIS A 224 23.55 16.91 -3.09
C HIS A 224 23.66 17.47 -4.52
N GLY A 225 24.87 17.94 -4.86
CA GLY A 225 25.20 18.68 -6.08
C GLY A 225 24.69 18.08 -7.40
N GLU A 226 24.46 19.00 -8.34
CA GLU A 226 23.77 18.90 -9.63
C GLU A 226 24.29 17.80 -10.56
N TYR A 227 23.86 16.55 -10.35
CA TYR A 227 23.83 15.58 -11.45
C TYR A 227 22.39 15.45 -11.93
N THR A 228 22.12 16.12 -13.05
CA THR A 228 20.89 15.97 -13.80
C THR A 228 21.09 14.88 -14.84
N ALA A 229 20.06 14.09 -15.08
CA ALA A 229 20.11 13.12 -16.17
C ALA A 229 20.06 13.84 -17.52
N THR A 230 20.90 13.40 -18.46
CA THR A 230 20.93 13.93 -19.83
C THR A 230 19.93 13.22 -20.75
N SER A 231 19.49 12.02 -20.40
CA SER A 231 18.51 11.28 -21.21
C SER A 231 17.08 11.71 -20.89
N GLU A 232 16.26 11.73 -21.94
CA GLU A 232 14.89 12.24 -21.91
C GLU A 232 13.98 11.48 -20.93
N ASN A 233 14.29 10.19 -20.71
CA ASN A 233 13.57 9.30 -19.79
C ASN A 233 13.68 9.69 -18.31
N TYR A 234 14.66 10.50 -17.94
CA TYR A 234 14.91 10.90 -16.56
C TYR A 234 14.91 12.42 -16.36
N LYS A 235 14.42 13.17 -17.35
CA LYS A 235 14.36 14.62 -17.32
C LYS A 235 13.58 15.10 -16.08
N GLY A 236 14.16 16.06 -15.35
CA GLY A 236 13.58 16.63 -14.14
C GLY A 236 13.79 15.79 -12.86
N LEU A 237 14.46 14.63 -12.95
CA LEU A 237 14.87 13.85 -11.77
C LEU A 237 16.29 14.22 -11.33
N GLN A 238 16.52 14.24 -10.02
CA GLN A 238 17.81 14.53 -9.42
C GLN A 238 18.09 13.63 -8.20
N GLY A 239 19.36 13.55 -7.80
CA GLY A 239 19.79 12.93 -6.56
C GLY A 239 19.35 11.47 -6.38
N ASP A 240 18.90 11.15 -5.17
CA ASP A 240 18.47 9.79 -4.81
C ASP A 240 17.23 9.35 -5.60
N ALA A 241 16.34 10.27 -6.00
CA ALA A 241 15.17 9.96 -6.82
C ALA A 241 15.54 9.51 -8.23
N LEU A 242 16.52 10.18 -8.85
CA LEU A 242 17.07 9.79 -10.14
C LEU A 242 17.69 8.38 -10.06
N LYS A 243 18.54 8.13 -9.06
CA LYS A 243 19.18 6.83 -8.87
C LYS A 243 18.16 5.72 -8.63
N THR A 244 17.10 6.01 -7.87
CA THR A 244 16.00 5.07 -7.63
C THR A 244 15.29 4.68 -8.93
N LYS A 245 14.99 5.66 -9.79
CA LYS A 245 14.34 5.41 -11.07
C LYS A 245 15.21 4.57 -12.01
N ILE A 246 16.50 4.90 -12.11
CA ILE A 246 17.47 4.14 -12.90
C ILE A 246 17.53 2.68 -12.42
N LEU A 247 17.66 2.45 -11.12
CA LEU A 247 17.71 1.10 -10.55
C LEU A 247 16.42 0.32 -10.78
N SER A 248 15.25 0.98 -10.70
CA SER A 248 13.97 0.36 -11.03
C SER A 248 13.89 -0.07 -12.49
N ASP A 249 14.29 0.80 -13.41
CA ASP A 249 14.25 0.50 -14.85
C ASP A 249 15.20 -0.64 -15.20
N PHE A 250 16.40 -0.66 -14.58
CA PHE A 250 17.33 -1.78 -14.73
C PHE A 250 16.74 -3.10 -14.23
N ARG A 251 16.17 -3.13 -13.01
CA ARG A 251 15.50 -4.32 -12.46
C ARG A 251 14.42 -4.84 -13.39
N ASP A 252 13.60 -3.94 -13.92
CA ASP A 252 12.49 -4.31 -14.79
C ASP A 252 12.99 -4.84 -16.15
N ALA A 253 14.10 -4.31 -16.67
CA ALA A 253 14.72 -4.79 -17.92
C ALA A 253 15.27 -6.22 -17.82
N ILE A 254 15.68 -6.65 -16.62
CA ILE A 254 16.26 -7.98 -16.39
C ILE A 254 15.24 -9.00 -15.84
N ALA A 255 14.01 -8.58 -15.53
CA ALA A 255 13.00 -9.45 -14.94
C ALA A 255 12.63 -10.62 -15.88
N GLY A 256 12.71 -11.86 -15.36
CA GLY A 256 12.41 -13.08 -16.11
C GLY A 256 13.43 -13.44 -17.20
N LYS A 257 14.59 -12.77 -17.22
CA LYS A 257 15.69 -13.08 -18.14
C LYS A 257 16.58 -14.19 -17.59
N SER A 258 17.21 -14.95 -18.48
CA SER A 258 18.21 -15.93 -18.09
C SER A 258 19.48 -15.25 -17.56
N ALA A 259 20.25 -15.93 -16.69
CA ALA A 259 21.50 -15.38 -16.16
C ALA A 259 22.46 -14.83 -17.24
N LYS A 260 22.51 -15.44 -18.43
CA LYS A 260 23.32 -14.97 -19.57
C LYS A 260 22.78 -13.66 -20.15
N GLU A 261 21.47 -13.56 -20.36
CA GLU A 261 20.83 -12.32 -20.82
C GLU A 261 20.99 -11.20 -19.79
N ILE A 262 20.82 -11.51 -18.51
CA ILE A 262 21.03 -10.55 -17.41
C ILE A 262 22.45 -9.97 -17.45
N GLN A 263 23.47 -10.82 -17.60
CA GLN A 263 24.86 -10.39 -17.66
C GLN A 263 25.11 -9.51 -18.90
N ASN A 264 24.57 -9.87 -20.07
CA ASN A 264 24.69 -9.04 -21.28
C ASN A 264 24.05 -7.65 -21.10
N ILE A 265 22.85 -7.59 -20.52
CA ILE A 265 22.15 -6.33 -20.23
C ILE A 265 22.96 -5.50 -19.22
N TYR A 266 23.56 -6.13 -18.22
CA TYR A 266 24.40 -5.45 -17.24
C TYR A 266 25.67 -4.84 -17.88
N ASP A 267 26.33 -5.59 -18.76
CA ASP A 267 27.54 -5.11 -19.44
C ASP A 267 27.25 -3.96 -20.41
N ASP A 268 26.13 -4.02 -21.15
CA ASP A 268 25.63 -2.90 -21.95
C ASP A 268 25.23 -1.71 -21.06
N PHE A 269 24.58 -1.96 -19.92
CA PHE A 269 24.18 -0.88 -19.01
C PHE A 269 25.39 -0.12 -18.46
N LYS A 270 26.53 -0.79 -18.23
CA LYS A 270 27.78 -0.15 -17.77
C LYS A 270 28.35 0.90 -18.73
N THR A 271 28.00 0.85 -20.01
CA THR A 271 28.48 1.83 -20.99
C THR A 271 27.57 3.06 -21.08
N LYS A 272 26.42 3.06 -20.38
CA LYS A 272 25.42 4.13 -20.46
C LYS A 272 25.69 5.25 -19.44
N PRO A 273 25.29 6.51 -19.73
CA PRO A 273 25.40 7.63 -18.78
C PRO A 273 24.76 7.36 -17.42
N GLU A 274 23.67 6.59 -17.40
CA GLU A 274 22.95 6.16 -16.20
C GLU A 274 23.84 5.38 -15.24
N TYR A 275 24.74 4.53 -15.74
CA TYR A 275 25.70 3.82 -14.88
C TYR A 275 26.67 4.80 -14.22
N THR A 276 27.17 5.79 -14.96
CA THR A 276 28.02 6.86 -14.43
C THR A 276 27.31 7.64 -13.33
N ILE A 277 26.02 7.94 -13.50
CA ILE A 277 25.18 8.58 -12.46
C ILE A 277 25.13 7.71 -11.19
N LEU A 278 24.93 6.39 -11.32
CA LEU A 278 24.93 5.49 -10.16
C LEU A 278 26.32 5.38 -9.52
N ALA A 279 27.39 5.30 -10.32
CA ALA A 279 28.78 5.15 -9.86
C ALA A 279 29.34 6.43 -9.23
N THR A 280 28.76 7.59 -9.51
CA THR A 280 29.24 8.85 -8.96
C THR A 280 28.82 9.00 -7.50
N GLY A 281 29.84 9.09 -6.64
CA GLY A 281 29.68 9.29 -5.20
C GLY A 281 29.11 10.67 -4.85
N GLN A 282 28.15 10.66 -3.92
CA GLN A 282 27.49 11.86 -3.40
C GLN A 282 28.26 12.53 -2.26
N GLY A 283 29.31 11.88 -1.71
CA GLY A 283 30.14 12.42 -0.63
C GLY A 283 31.62 12.52 -1.00
N TRP A 284 32.33 13.44 -0.35
CA TRP A 284 33.76 13.67 -0.55
C TRP A 284 34.60 12.39 -0.33
N ALA A 285 34.28 11.61 0.71
CA ALA A 285 34.95 10.35 1.02
C ALA A 285 34.82 9.31 -0.10
N THR A 286 33.68 9.25 -0.79
CA THR A 286 33.45 8.30 -1.89
C THR A 286 34.20 8.70 -3.16
N ARG A 287 34.40 10.01 -3.37
CA ARG A 287 35.19 10.53 -4.51
C ARG A 287 36.69 10.39 -4.30
N PHE A 288 37.16 10.41 -3.05
CA PHE A 288 38.60 10.31 -2.72
C PHE A 288 39.10 8.88 -2.54
N PHE A 289 38.26 7.95 -2.04
CA PHE A 289 38.70 6.59 -1.68
C PHE A 289 38.29 5.48 -2.66
N HIS A 290 37.77 5.80 -3.86
CA HIS A 290 37.31 4.82 -4.87
C HIS A 290 36.30 3.79 -4.35
N TRP A 291 35.55 4.11 -3.28
CA TRP A 291 34.57 3.18 -2.71
C TRP A 291 33.35 3.05 -3.62
N LYS A 292 32.88 1.82 -3.84
CA LYS A 292 31.63 1.57 -4.57
C LYS A 292 30.48 2.34 -3.89
N THR A 293 29.69 3.06 -4.67
CA THR A 293 28.52 3.78 -4.15
C THR A 293 27.43 2.81 -3.72
N SER A 294 26.57 3.24 -2.79
CA SER A 294 25.39 2.46 -2.39
C SER A 294 24.47 2.09 -3.55
N SER A 295 24.38 2.94 -4.58
CA SER A 295 23.65 2.67 -5.82
C SER A 295 24.29 1.59 -6.69
N ILE A 296 25.63 1.48 -6.72
CA ILE A 296 26.31 0.37 -7.43
C ILE A 296 26.20 -0.92 -6.65
N ILE A 297 26.26 -0.89 -5.31
CA ILE A 297 26.00 -2.06 -4.48
C ILE A 297 24.59 -2.59 -4.74
N ALA A 298 23.60 -1.69 -4.73
CA ALA A 298 22.22 -1.97 -5.08
C ALA A 298 22.05 -2.61 -6.47
N LEU A 299 22.68 -2.03 -7.49
CA LEU A 299 22.66 -2.54 -8.87
C LEU A 299 23.19 -3.98 -8.97
N ASN A 300 24.29 -4.29 -8.28
CA ASN A 300 24.85 -5.64 -8.27
C ASN A 300 23.93 -6.64 -7.55
N ALA A 301 23.36 -6.25 -6.41
CA ALA A 301 22.43 -7.10 -5.68
C ALA A 301 21.15 -7.41 -6.49
N ILE A 302 20.59 -6.42 -7.20
CA ILE A 302 19.48 -6.62 -8.16
C ILE A 302 19.85 -7.70 -9.20
N LYS A 303 21.05 -7.59 -9.77
CA LYS A 303 21.55 -8.52 -10.79
C LYS A 303 21.70 -9.94 -10.25
N GLU A 304 22.31 -10.07 -9.08
CA GLU A 304 22.59 -11.35 -8.42
C GLU A 304 21.29 -12.07 -8.01
N GLU A 305 20.34 -11.33 -7.43
CA GLU A 305 19.02 -11.87 -7.06
C GLU A 305 18.26 -12.39 -8.30
N ALA A 306 18.18 -11.58 -9.36
CA ALA A 306 17.48 -11.99 -10.59
C ALA A 306 18.13 -13.20 -11.28
N ALA A 307 19.46 -13.33 -11.22
CA ALA A 307 20.18 -14.49 -11.76
C ALA A 307 19.98 -15.75 -10.90
N ALA A 308 19.83 -15.61 -9.59
CA ALA A 308 19.57 -16.71 -8.67
C ALA A 308 18.13 -17.25 -8.78
N GLU A 309 17.16 -16.41 -9.14
CA GLU A 309 15.75 -16.82 -9.35
C GLU A 309 15.53 -17.59 -10.66
N ASN A 310 16.39 -17.40 -11.67
CA ASN A 310 16.29 -18.07 -12.97
C ASN A 310 17.59 -18.82 -13.32
N PRO A 311 17.98 -19.84 -12.52
CA PRO A 311 19.10 -20.70 -12.89
C PRO A 311 18.75 -21.44 -14.19
N ARG A 312 19.74 -21.66 -15.05
CA ARG A 312 19.56 -22.36 -16.34
C ARG A 312 18.74 -23.65 -16.14
N PRO A 313 17.96 -24.10 -17.14
CA PRO A 313 17.69 -25.53 -17.24
C PRO A 313 19.06 -26.20 -17.34
N THR A 314 19.38 -27.08 -16.39
CA THR A 314 20.55 -27.95 -16.48
C THR A 314 20.48 -28.64 -17.84
N GLU A 315 21.43 -28.34 -18.73
CA GLU A 315 21.61 -29.12 -19.95
C GLU A 315 21.79 -30.57 -19.51
N ASP A 316 20.81 -31.37 -19.92
CA ASP A 316 20.74 -32.80 -19.67
C ASP A 316 21.99 -33.43 -20.30
N ASN A 317 22.94 -33.83 -19.44
CA ASN A 317 24.10 -34.61 -19.85
C ASN A 317 23.59 -36.02 -20.19
N SER A 318 23.05 -36.19 -21.40
CA SER A 318 22.93 -37.51 -22.01
C SER A 318 24.18 -37.77 -22.85
N PRO A 319 25.05 -38.72 -22.47
CA PRO A 319 26.05 -39.27 -23.38
C PRO A 319 25.42 -40.04 -24.54
#